data_AF-A0A8X7UXE7-F1
#
_entry.id   AF-A0A8X7UXE7-F1
#
_cell.length_a   1.000
_cell.length_b   1.000
_cell.length_c   1.000
_cell.angle_alpha   90.00
_cell.angle_beta   90.00
_cell.angle_gamma   90.00
#
_symmetry.space_group_name_H-M   'P 1'
#
loop_
_entity.id
_entity.type
_entity.pdbx_description
1 polymer ?
#
loop_
_entity_poly.entity_id
_entity_poly.type
_entity_poly.pdbx_seq_one_letter_code
_entity_poly.pdbx_strand_id
1 'polypeptide(L)'
;MFLIFSQKRVFLVQSLPLFLWRCGEMAYGFDLDFNDNPPTEVRSEWGDDYDIELYGWIGLQCHNLQKGTNFKFNRWEKYGTMMGAYLGCYITLEATDPATGSVFSFQTLLSDFGRRSSLGVRISWVTLASRRSGIVPVDHHWDKDPPAIHDFYKSPLPKWFSDEALACDSKKYYVVPESELHDNDLLQLLMEVAFFSKADRCLDAYLPLELNSVVVETFEDYTTEAREKLKANNAIFYLSYKCCTDPSSVTLSGYPHLSTTLAGDHHAVVRKTMDGKPEHMRLEVSLTKKQEKE
;
A
#
# COMPACT_ATOMS: atom_id res chain seq x y z
N MET A 1 20.44 -40.26 31.51
CA MET A 1 21.40 -39.20 31.87
C MET A 1 21.56 -38.31 30.66
N PHE A 2 21.20 -37.05 30.80
CA PHE A 2 21.02 -36.08 29.72
C PHE A 2 22.34 -35.70 29.05
N LEU A 3 22.33 -35.56 27.72
CA LEU A 3 23.29 -34.73 26.98
C LEU A 3 22.50 -33.73 26.15
N ILE A 4 22.54 -32.49 26.61
CA ILE A 4 21.89 -31.31 26.05
C ILE A 4 22.76 -30.81 24.90
N PHE A 5 22.20 -30.73 23.69
CA PHE A 5 22.76 -29.92 22.61
C PHE A 5 22.37 -28.46 22.85
N SER A 6 23.34 -27.62 23.23
CA SER A 6 23.19 -26.16 23.22
C SER A 6 23.67 -25.63 21.86
N GLN A 7 22.75 -25.43 20.92
CA GLN A 7 23.00 -24.62 19.72
C GLN A 7 23.02 -23.14 20.11
N LYS A 8 24.20 -22.55 20.26
CA LYS A 8 24.39 -21.10 20.12
C LYS A 8 24.64 -20.80 18.64
N ARG A 9 23.61 -20.36 17.90
CA ARG A 9 23.80 -19.59 16.67
C ARG A 9 23.98 -18.13 17.08
N VAL A 10 25.23 -17.72 17.24
CA VAL A 10 25.62 -16.31 17.12
C VAL A 10 26.26 -16.22 15.74
N PHE A 11 25.53 -15.70 14.76
CA PHE A 11 26.12 -15.34 13.47
C PHE A 11 26.28 -13.82 13.42
N LEU A 12 27.57 -13.44 13.53
CA LEU A 12 28.24 -12.22 13.11
C LEU A 12 27.34 -11.08 12.57
N VAL A 13 27.12 -10.08 13.41
CA VAL A 13 27.02 -8.67 13.00
C VAL A 13 28.38 -8.04 13.28
N GLN A 14 29.35 -8.23 12.39
CA GLN A 14 30.63 -7.52 12.48
C GLN A 14 31.13 -7.16 11.08
N SER A 15 31.09 -5.84 10.79
CA SER A 15 31.96 -5.07 9.88
C SER A 15 31.30 -4.26 8.74
N LEU A 16 30.31 -3.41 9.05
CA LEU A 16 30.53 -1.97 8.85
C LEU A 16 30.93 -1.36 10.19
N PRO A 17 31.61 -0.20 10.22
CA PRO A 17 31.96 0.40 11.49
C PRO A 17 30.66 0.70 12.24
N LEU A 18 30.46 -0.02 13.35
CA LEU A 18 29.52 0.26 14.46
C LEU A 18 29.50 1.75 14.89
N PHE A 19 30.48 2.52 14.42
CA PHE A 19 30.62 3.95 14.56
C PHE A 19 29.46 4.73 13.93
N LEU A 20 29.02 4.39 12.72
CA LEU A 20 27.98 5.17 12.02
C LEU A 20 26.58 4.99 12.63
N TRP A 21 26.25 3.77 13.07
CA TRP A 21 25.03 3.52 13.85
C TRP A 21 25.07 4.26 15.21
N ARG A 22 26.27 4.47 15.79
CA ARG A 22 26.46 5.26 17.02
C ARG A 22 26.35 6.77 16.79
N CYS A 23 26.55 7.27 15.58
CA CYS A 23 26.45 8.71 15.27
C CYS A 23 25.01 9.20 15.05
N GLY A 24 24.03 8.29 14.88
CA GLY A 24 22.62 8.68 14.72
C GLY A 24 22.35 9.47 13.44
N GLU A 25 23.14 9.28 12.38
CA GLU A 25 22.98 10.02 11.11
C GLU A 25 22.20 9.24 10.04
N MET A 26 22.01 7.92 10.20
CA MET A 26 21.37 7.05 9.21
C MET A 26 20.18 6.27 9.77
N ALA A 27 19.10 6.22 9.00
CA ALA A 27 17.88 5.47 9.24
C ALA A 27 17.97 4.05 8.68
N TYR A 28 17.61 3.07 9.52
CA TYR A 28 17.65 1.65 9.17
C TYR A 28 16.78 1.34 7.95
N GLY A 29 17.41 0.77 6.92
CA GLY A 29 16.81 0.35 5.65
C GLY A 29 16.58 1.48 4.65
N PHE A 30 16.44 2.73 5.09
CA PHE A 30 16.25 3.89 4.22
C PHE A 30 17.56 4.46 3.66
N ASP A 31 18.63 4.40 4.45
CA ASP A 31 19.95 4.92 4.06
C ASP A 31 20.96 3.80 3.76
N LEU A 32 20.63 2.55 4.10
CA LEU A 32 21.51 1.39 3.99
C LEU A 32 20.81 0.25 3.25
N ASP A 33 21.49 -0.30 2.23
CA ASP A 33 21.11 -1.53 1.55
C ASP A 33 21.72 -2.73 2.27
N PHE A 34 20.84 -3.60 2.77
CA PHE A 34 21.22 -4.81 3.51
C PHE A 34 21.31 -6.06 2.63
N ASN A 35 21.10 -5.95 1.32
CA ASN A 35 21.33 -7.06 0.39
C ASN A 35 22.83 -7.26 0.12
N ASP A 36 23.64 -6.21 0.28
CA ASP A 36 25.09 -6.29 0.21
C ASP A 36 25.72 -6.70 1.54
N ASN A 37 26.86 -7.40 1.47
CA ASN A 37 27.66 -7.70 2.64
C ASN A 37 29.12 -7.24 2.41
N PRO A 38 29.58 -6.17 3.07
CA PRO A 38 28.90 -5.42 4.13
C PRO A 38 27.82 -4.46 3.56
N PRO A 39 26.76 -4.08 4.31
CA PRO A 39 25.72 -3.16 3.84
C PRO A 39 26.24 -1.88 3.19
N THR A 40 25.67 -1.49 2.06
CA THR A 40 26.12 -0.31 1.29
C THR A 40 25.19 0.88 1.53
N GLU A 41 25.67 2.09 1.32
CA GLU A 41 24.83 3.30 1.41
C GLU A 41 23.93 3.39 0.19
N VAL A 42 22.63 3.59 0.41
CA VAL A 42 21.68 3.85 -0.67
C VAL A 42 21.86 5.28 -1.13
N ARG A 43 22.37 5.45 -2.35
CA ARG A 43 22.56 6.76 -2.96
C ARG A 43 21.23 7.35 -3.41
N SER A 44 21.13 8.67 -3.32
CA SER A 44 20.06 9.42 -3.98
C SER A 44 20.26 9.38 -5.48
N GLU A 45 19.41 8.64 -6.18
CA GLU A 45 19.44 8.53 -7.64
C GLU A 45 18.35 9.37 -8.30
N TRP A 46 17.24 9.63 -7.59
CA TRP A 46 16.02 10.28 -8.08
C TRP A 46 15.44 9.58 -9.32
N GLY A 47 14.14 9.29 -9.31
CA GLY A 47 13.51 8.75 -10.49
C GLY A 47 11.99 8.74 -10.42
N ASP A 48 11.41 8.04 -11.40
CA ASP A 48 9.99 8.00 -11.73
C ASP A 48 9.47 6.58 -11.97
N ASP A 49 10.18 5.55 -11.47
CA ASP A 49 9.71 4.17 -11.48
C ASP A 49 8.29 4.08 -10.87
N TYR A 50 7.32 3.68 -11.69
CA TYR A 50 5.90 3.71 -11.36
C TYR A 50 5.57 2.94 -10.08
N ASP A 51 6.14 1.75 -9.89
CA ASP A 51 5.83 0.92 -8.73
C ASP A 51 6.42 1.51 -7.43
N ILE A 52 7.64 2.05 -7.49
CA ILE A 52 8.28 2.74 -6.38
C ILE A 52 7.50 4.01 -5.99
N GLU A 53 7.07 4.79 -6.97
CA GLU A 53 6.20 5.94 -6.74
C GLU A 53 4.88 5.52 -6.06
N LEU A 54 4.20 4.50 -6.60
CA LEU A 54 2.96 3.98 -6.03
C LEU A 54 3.16 3.52 -4.58
N TYR A 55 4.24 2.79 -4.28
CA TYR A 55 4.56 2.37 -2.91
C TYR A 55 4.79 3.56 -1.98
N GLY A 56 5.53 4.58 -2.44
CA GLY A 56 5.75 5.82 -1.72
C GLY A 56 4.45 6.57 -1.41
N TRP A 57 3.57 6.68 -2.41
CA TRP A 57 2.27 7.34 -2.30
C TRP A 57 1.34 6.64 -1.30
N ILE A 58 1.36 5.30 -1.24
CA ILE A 58 0.61 4.55 -0.21
C ILE A 58 1.01 4.98 1.20
N GLY A 59 2.31 5.10 1.49
CA GLY A 59 2.78 5.55 2.79
C GLY A 59 2.40 7.00 3.08
N LEU A 60 2.48 7.88 2.09
CA LEU A 60 2.05 9.27 2.25
C LEU A 60 0.56 9.38 2.58
N GLN A 61 -0.29 8.58 1.91
CA GLN A 61 -1.72 8.53 2.20
C GLN A 61 -2.03 7.91 3.56
N CYS A 62 -1.26 6.91 4.02
CA CYS A 62 -1.34 6.41 5.40
C CYS A 62 -1.17 7.55 6.41
N HIS A 63 -0.12 8.36 6.23
CA HIS A 63 0.17 9.49 7.10
C HIS A 63 -0.93 10.56 7.06
N ASN A 64 -1.38 10.93 5.86
CA ASN A 64 -2.46 11.90 5.68
C ASN A 64 -3.74 11.47 6.41
N LEU A 65 -4.13 10.21 6.32
CA LEU A 65 -5.29 9.67 7.02
C LEU A 65 -5.11 9.70 8.55
N GLN A 66 -3.95 9.28 9.06
CA GLN A 66 -3.73 9.21 10.51
C GLN A 66 -3.53 10.57 11.18
N LYS A 67 -2.97 11.55 10.45
CA LYS A 67 -2.62 12.87 10.99
C LYS A 67 -3.58 13.98 10.55
N GLY A 68 -4.49 13.71 9.63
CA GLY A 68 -5.37 14.72 9.05
C GLY A 68 -4.61 15.75 8.21
N THR A 69 -3.50 15.35 7.58
CA THR A 69 -2.71 16.21 6.68
C THR A 69 -3.12 15.99 5.21
N ASN A 70 -2.59 16.80 4.31
CA ASN A 70 -2.84 16.72 2.87
C ASN A 70 -1.53 16.85 2.08
N PHE A 71 -0.49 16.12 2.50
CA PHE A 71 0.80 16.14 1.82
C PHE A 71 0.67 15.50 0.43
N LYS A 72 1.33 16.10 -0.56
CA LYS A 72 1.34 15.65 -1.94
C LYS A 72 2.69 15.04 -2.28
N PHE A 73 2.66 13.94 -3.01
CA PHE A 73 3.86 13.28 -3.52
C PHE A 73 4.44 14.13 -4.66
N ASN A 74 5.77 14.25 -4.73
CA ASN A 74 6.45 14.89 -5.86
C ASN A 74 7.22 13.86 -6.69
N ARG A 75 8.16 13.14 -6.07
CA ARG A 75 9.04 12.13 -6.69
C ARG A 75 9.76 11.32 -5.62
N TRP A 76 10.27 10.14 -5.95
CA TRP A 76 11.13 9.42 -5.03
C TRP A 76 12.60 9.88 -5.15
N GLU A 77 13.31 9.91 -4.03
CA GLU A 77 14.72 10.34 -3.93
C GLU A 77 15.67 9.14 -4.00
N LYS A 78 15.32 8.10 -3.24
CA LYS A 78 16.02 6.81 -3.17
C LYS A 78 15.14 5.73 -2.61
N TYR A 79 15.47 4.48 -2.92
CA TYR A 79 14.85 3.34 -2.28
C TYR A 79 15.85 2.20 -2.09
N GLY A 80 15.62 1.41 -1.04
CA GLY A 80 16.28 0.14 -0.80
C GLY A 80 15.25 -0.97 -0.72
N THR A 81 15.61 -2.16 -1.17
CA THR A 81 14.77 -3.35 -0.97
C THR A 81 15.41 -4.27 0.05
N MET A 82 14.61 -4.99 0.80
CA MET A 82 15.09 -6.02 1.72
C MET A 82 14.29 -7.29 1.48
N MET A 83 14.99 -8.34 1.07
CA MET A 83 14.42 -9.67 0.91
C MET A 83 14.49 -10.45 2.23
N GLY A 84 13.35 -10.55 2.92
CA GLY A 84 13.18 -11.37 4.12
C GLY A 84 12.12 -12.46 3.91
N ALA A 85 11.27 -12.68 4.93
CA ALA A 85 10.05 -13.48 4.78
C ALA A 85 9.01 -12.84 3.84
N TYR A 86 9.13 -11.53 3.66
CA TYR A 86 8.33 -10.65 2.80
C TYR A 86 9.29 -9.70 2.07
N LEU A 87 8.88 -9.14 0.93
CA LEU A 87 9.63 -8.08 0.26
C LEU A 87 9.37 -6.76 0.99
N GLY A 88 10.40 -6.12 1.54
CA GLY A 88 10.33 -4.79 2.11
C GLY A 88 10.92 -3.75 1.18
N CYS A 89 10.20 -2.67 0.90
CA CYS A 89 10.67 -1.52 0.14
C CYS A 89 10.75 -0.30 1.08
N TYR A 90 11.97 0.15 1.33
CA TYR A 90 12.28 1.35 2.11
C TYR A 90 12.47 2.51 1.13
N ILE A 91 11.54 3.45 1.11
CA ILE A 91 11.50 4.52 0.12
C ILE A 91 11.64 5.84 0.83
N THR A 92 12.56 6.68 0.35
CA THR A 92 12.60 8.10 0.69
C THR A 92 12.10 8.89 -0.52
N LEU A 93 11.14 9.78 -0.29
CA LEU A 93 10.49 10.58 -1.33
C LEU A 93 10.39 12.04 -0.93
N GLU A 94 10.27 12.91 -1.91
CA GLU A 94 10.01 14.32 -1.73
C GLU A 94 8.49 14.55 -1.67
N ALA A 95 8.02 15.23 -0.63
CA ALA A 95 6.62 15.59 -0.45
C ALA A 95 6.46 17.10 -0.26
N THR A 96 5.33 17.62 -0.73
CA THR A 96 4.94 19.02 -0.55
C THR A 96 3.77 19.12 0.42
N ASP A 97 3.82 20.07 1.34
CA ASP A 97 2.66 20.52 2.10
C ASP A 97 1.98 21.69 1.37
N PRO A 98 0.81 21.49 0.73
CA PRO A 98 0.15 22.55 -0.03
C PRO A 98 -0.27 23.75 0.83
N ALA A 99 -0.46 23.57 2.14
CA ALA A 99 -0.88 24.65 3.02
C ALA A 99 0.25 25.66 3.29
N THR A 100 1.51 25.21 3.22
CA THR A 100 2.70 26.02 3.51
C THR A 100 3.61 26.21 2.30
N GLY A 101 3.43 25.41 1.25
CA GLY A 101 4.37 25.30 0.12
C GLY A 101 5.69 24.62 0.49
N SER A 102 5.81 24.08 1.71
CA SER A 102 7.05 23.46 2.19
C SER A 102 7.28 22.13 1.49
N VAL A 103 8.48 21.95 0.96
CA VAL A 103 8.97 20.68 0.42
C VAL A 103 9.86 20.00 1.46
N PHE A 104 9.70 18.69 1.68
CA PHE A 104 10.45 17.93 2.67
C PHE A 104 10.56 16.45 2.30
N SER A 105 11.58 15.77 2.83
CA SER A 105 11.75 14.33 2.63
C SER A 105 10.82 13.53 3.56
N PHE A 106 10.24 12.47 3.01
CA PHE A 106 9.29 11.57 3.63
C PHE A 106 9.75 10.12 3.42
N GLN A 107 9.53 9.27 4.41
CA GLN A 107 9.97 7.89 4.45
C GLN A 107 8.77 6.96 4.51
N THR A 108 8.74 5.99 3.59
CA THR A 108 7.74 4.93 3.52
C THR A 108 8.43 3.57 3.57
N LEU A 109 8.09 2.73 4.55
CA LEU A 109 8.38 1.29 4.48
C LEU A 109 7.11 0.56 4.06
N LEU A 110 7.11 0.01 2.85
CA LEU A 110 6.08 -0.91 2.37
C LEU A 110 6.57 -2.35 2.50
N SER A 111 5.74 -3.25 3.00
CA SER A 111 6.00 -4.69 3.01
C SER A 111 4.94 -5.43 2.22
N ASP A 112 5.40 -6.27 1.29
CA ASP A 112 4.56 -7.11 0.45
C ASP A 112 4.36 -8.49 1.06
N PHE A 113 3.15 -8.73 1.58
CA PHE A 113 2.74 -10.00 2.17
C PHE A 113 2.26 -11.02 1.12
N GLY A 114 2.29 -10.65 -0.16
CA GLY A 114 1.96 -11.52 -1.29
C GLY A 114 0.46 -11.81 -1.41
N ARG A 115 0.16 -12.94 -2.07
CA ARG A 115 -1.20 -13.43 -2.32
C ARG A 115 -1.74 -14.16 -1.09
N ARG A 116 -3.03 -13.98 -0.78
CA ARG A 116 -3.76 -14.77 0.22
C ARG A 116 -5.00 -15.38 -0.42
N SER A 117 -4.81 -16.38 -1.28
CA SER A 117 -5.87 -16.95 -2.12
C SER A 117 -7.08 -17.45 -1.33
N SER A 118 -6.88 -18.03 -0.14
CA SER A 118 -7.97 -18.46 0.75
C SER A 118 -8.85 -17.32 1.26
N LEU A 119 -8.36 -16.07 1.20
CA LEU A 119 -9.08 -14.85 1.55
C LEU A 119 -9.53 -14.06 0.30
N GLY A 120 -9.32 -14.60 -0.91
CA GLY A 120 -9.63 -13.90 -2.16
C GLY A 120 -8.72 -12.70 -2.44
N VAL A 121 -7.52 -12.64 -1.82
CA VAL A 121 -6.59 -11.49 -1.90
C VAL A 121 -5.49 -11.76 -2.92
N ARG A 122 -5.35 -10.85 -3.90
CA ARG A 122 -4.26 -10.86 -4.88
C ARG A 122 -3.02 -10.10 -4.41
N ILE A 123 -3.24 -8.94 -3.81
CA ILE A 123 -2.18 -8.10 -3.25
C ILE A 123 -2.51 -7.84 -1.79
N SER A 124 -1.55 -8.04 -0.91
CA SER A 124 -1.62 -7.66 0.50
C SER A 124 -0.40 -6.82 0.83
N TRP A 125 -0.57 -5.51 0.83
CA TRP A 125 0.52 -4.57 1.13
C TRP A 125 0.31 -3.92 2.48
N VAL A 126 1.41 -3.72 3.21
CA VAL A 126 1.41 -3.15 4.55
C VAL A 126 2.43 -2.03 4.62
N THR A 127 1.98 -0.83 4.93
CA THR A 127 2.86 0.25 5.39
C THR A 127 3.26 -0.03 6.83
N LEU A 128 4.56 -0.03 7.11
CA LEU A 128 5.16 -0.21 8.45
C LEU A 128 5.91 1.04 8.91
N ALA A 129 6.16 1.99 8.01
CA ALA A 129 6.61 3.33 8.33
C ALA A 129 6.01 4.33 7.32
N SER A 130 5.60 5.50 7.80
CA SER A 130 5.00 6.58 7.00
C SER A 130 5.14 7.91 7.73
N ARG A 131 6.27 8.57 7.52
CA ARG A 131 6.66 9.73 8.33
C ARG A 131 7.58 10.67 7.58
N ARG A 132 7.69 11.91 8.07
CA ARG A 132 8.80 12.78 7.69
C ARG A 132 10.11 12.08 8.02
N SER A 133 11.11 12.28 7.17
CA SER A 133 12.40 11.60 7.28
C SER A 133 13.03 11.81 8.65
N GLY A 134 13.58 10.73 9.23
CA GLY A 134 14.26 10.76 10.52
C GLY A 134 14.82 9.40 10.93
N ILE A 135 15.52 9.39 12.05
CA ILE A 135 16.26 8.23 12.60
C ILE A 135 15.45 7.38 13.59
N VAL A 136 14.12 7.49 13.56
CA VAL A 136 13.26 6.74 14.46
C VAL A 136 13.27 5.26 14.05
N PRO A 137 13.41 4.31 15.00
CA PRO A 137 13.26 2.89 14.70
C PRO A 137 11.91 2.59 14.04
N VAL A 138 11.88 1.57 13.17
CA VAL A 138 10.64 1.10 12.53
C VAL A 138 10.08 -0.08 13.33
N ASP A 139 8.76 -0.10 13.58
CA ASP A 139 8.09 -1.33 13.99
C ASP A 139 7.84 -2.18 12.75
N HIS A 140 8.68 -3.19 12.54
CA HIS A 140 8.54 -4.09 11.40
C HIS A 140 7.41 -5.13 11.58
N HIS A 141 6.67 -5.08 12.70
CA HIS A 141 5.72 -6.10 13.04
C HIS A 141 4.27 -5.67 12.80
N TRP A 142 3.64 -6.30 11.80
CA TRP A 142 2.19 -6.35 11.70
C TRP A 142 1.64 -7.57 12.45
N ASP A 143 0.79 -7.32 13.45
CA ASP A 143 0.18 -8.39 14.26
C ASP A 143 -0.74 -9.24 13.37
N LYS A 144 -0.63 -10.58 13.43
CA LYS A 144 -1.44 -11.47 12.58
C LYS A 144 -2.94 -11.36 12.84
N ASP A 145 -3.29 -11.07 14.10
CA ASP A 145 -4.66 -10.90 14.57
C ASP A 145 -4.73 -9.65 15.48
N PRO A 146 -4.71 -8.45 14.89
CA PRO A 146 -4.66 -7.22 15.66
C PRO A 146 -6.02 -6.98 16.32
N PRO A 147 -6.07 -6.70 17.64
CA PRO A 147 -7.32 -6.54 18.38
C PRO A 147 -8.12 -5.30 17.94
N ALA A 148 -7.47 -4.31 17.32
CA ALA A 148 -8.12 -3.10 16.82
C ALA A 148 -8.90 -3.31 15.51
N ILE A 149 -8.69 -4.44 14.81
CA ILE A 149 -9.42 -4.76 13.59
C ILE A 149 -10.59 -5.68 13.96
N HIS A 150 -11.80 -5.27 13.61
CA HIS A 150 -13.00 -6.09 13.81
C HIS A 150 -12.98 -7.34 12.91
N ASP A 151 -13.52 -8.46 13.38
CA ASP A 151 -13.51 -9.75 12.64
C ASP A 151 -14.18 -9.68 11.27
N PHE A 152 -15.12 -8.75 11.09
CA PHE A 152 -15.69 -8.39 9.79
C PHE A 152 -14.60 -8.17 8.72
N TYR A 153 -13.57 -7.40 9.06
CA TYR A 153 -12.47 -7.06 8.15
C TYR A 153 -11.38 -8.13 8.08
N LYS A 154 -11.48 -9.23 8.84
CA LYS A 154 -10.53 -10.37 8.80
C LYS A 154 -11.02 -11.50 7.90
N SER A 155 -12.30 -11.48 7.54
CA SER A 155 -12.95 -12.46 6.67
C SER A 155 -12.40 -12.40 5.22
N PRO A 156 -12.71 -13.36 4.34
CA PRO A 156 -12.39 -13.24 2.91
C PRO A 156 -12.93 -11.94 2.30
N LEU A 157 -12.24 -11.36 1.31
CA LEU A 157 -12.77 -10.17 0.64
C LEU A 157 -14.13 -10.49 0.01
N PRO A 158 -15.11 -9.59 0.16
CA PRO A 158 -16.40 -9.78 -0.47
C PRO A 158 -16.25 -9.71 -1.99
N LYS A 159 -17.18 -10.38 -2.68
CA LYS A 159 -17.34 -10.20 -4.12
C LYS A 159 -18.00 -8.84 -4.37
N TRP A 160 -17.90 -8.38 -5.62
CA TRP A 160 -18.65 -7.21 -6.08
C TRP A 160 -20.12 -7.30 -5.66
N PHE A 161 -20.65 -6.24 -5.07
CA PHE A 161 -22.03 -6.19 -4.56
C PHE A 161 -23.05 -6.23 -5.71
N SER A 162 -24.28 -6.67 -5.42
CA SER A 162 -25.40 -6.57 -6.35
C SER A 162 -26.26 -5.35 -6.02
N ASP A 163 -27.04 -4.85 -6.99
CA ASP A 163 -27.94 -3.72 -6.79
C ASP A 163 -28.97 -4.01 -5.69
N GLU A 164 -29.40 -5.27 -5.55
CA GLU A 164 -30.29 -5.71 -4.48
C GLU A 164 -29.62 -5.63 -3.09
N ALA A 165 -28.32 -5.96 -3.01
CA ALA A 165 -27.57 -5.85 -1.76
C ALA A 165 -27.45 -4.39 -1.31
N LEU A 166 -27.27 -3.47 -2.26
CA LEU A 166 -27.21 -2.03 -1.99
C LEU A 166 -28.58 -1.49 -1.53
N ALA A 167 -29.67 -1.96 -2.14
CA ALA A 167 -31.03 -1.55 -1.79
C ALA A 167 -31.50 -2.08 -0.42
N CYS A 168 -31.02 -3.26 0.00
CA CYS A 168 -31.43 -3.92 1.23
C CYS A 168 -30.83 -3.28 2.49
N ASP A 169 -29.60 -2.75 2.41
CA ASP A 169 -28.84 -2.28 3.57
C ASP A 169 -28.19 -0.91 3.31
N SER A 170 -29.03 0.11 3.07
CA SER A 170 -28.58 1.46 2.71
C SER A 170 -27.78 2.19 3.80
N LYS A 171 -27.79 1.70 5.04
CA LYS A 171 -27.00 2.29 6.15
C LYS A 171 -25.56 1.80 6.17
N LYS A 172 -25.36 0.56 5.71
CA LYS A 172 -24.05 -0.07 5.66
C LYS A 172 -23.16 0.53 4.58
N TYR A 173 -23.75 0.87 3.44
CA TYR A 173 -23.06 1.40 2.27
C TYR A 173 -23.16 2.93 2.19
N TYR A 174 -22.10 3.54 1.68
CA TYR A 174 -22.09 4.92 1.22
C TYR A 174 -21.70 4.97 -0.25
N VAL A 175 -22.61 5.45 -1.08
CA VAL A 175 -22.34 5.71 -2.50
C VAL A 175 -21.71 7.10 -2.60
N VAL A 176 -20.47 7.15 -3.06
CA VAL A 176 -19.71 8.40 -3.16
C VAL A 176 -20.29 9.25 -4.30
N PRO A 177 -20.73 10.49 -4.05
CA PRO A 177 -21.18 11.39 -5.10
C PRO A 177 -20.06 11.70 -6.10
N GLU A 178 -20.40 11.95 -7.36
CA GLU A 178 -19.45 12.28 -8.42
C GLU A 178 -18.55 13.47 -8.07
N SER A 179 -19.09 14.47 -7.37
CA SER A 179 -18.35 15.65 -6.89
C SER A 179 -17.23 15.33 -5.88
N GLU A 180 -17.27 14.15 -5.25
CA GLU A 180 -16.27 13.72 -4.25
C GLU A 180 -15.27 12.69 -4.83
N LEU A 181 -15.51 12.16 -6.04
CA LEU A 181 -14.68 11.13 -6.64
C LEU A 181 -13.28 11.66 -7.01
N HIS A 182 -13.23 12.80 -7.69
CA HIS A 182 -11.99 13.35 -8.24
C HIS A 182 -11.17 14.15 -7.23
N ASP A 183 -11.82 14.69 -6.20
CA ASP A 183 -11.17 15.50 -5.15
C ASP A 183 -10.60 14.66 -3.99
N ASN A 184 -10.65 13.32 -4.10
CA ASN A 184 -10.23 12.41 -3.06
C ASN A 184 -8.99 11.60 -3.48
N ASP A 185 -7.82 12.02 -3.02
CA ASP A 185 -6.53 11.35 -3.28
C ASP A 185 -6.54 9.86 -2.91
N LEU A 186 -7.24 9.47 -1.84
CA LEU A 186 -7.32 8.07 -1.43
C LEU A 186 -8.04 7.25 -2.50
N LEU A 187 -9.15 7.77 -3.07
CA LEU A 187 -9.89 7.04 -4.10
C LEU A 187 -9.06 6.87 -5.38
N GLN A 188 -8.31 7.92 -5.77
CA GLN A 188 -7.37 7.82 -6.89
C GLN A 188 -6.27 6.79 -6.62
N LEU A 189 -5.66 6.82 -5.43
CA LEU A 189 -4.67 5.82 -5.04
C LEU A 189 -5.23 4.40 -5.07
N LEU A 190 -6.43 4.16 -4.53
CA LEU A 190 -7.03 2.83 -4.49
C LEU A 190 -7.33 2.32 -5.91
N MET A 191 -7.72 3.20 -6.83
CA MET A 191 -7.89 2.88 -8.25
C MET A 191 -6.56 2.46 -8.89
N GLU A 192 -5.48 3.21 -8.68
CA GLU A 192 -4.14 2.88 -9.19
C GLU A 192 -3.64 1.54 -8.63
N VAL A 193 -3.76 1.32 -7.32
CA VAL A 193 -3.40 0.04 -6.66
C VAL A 193 -4.21 -1.13 -7.25
N ALA A 194 -5.51 -0.94 -7.46
CA ALA A 194 -6.36 -1.95 -8.06
C ALA A 194 -5.96 -2.27 -9.51
N PHE A 195 -5.65 -1.25 -10.30
CA PHE A 195 -5.24 -1.42 -11.69
C PHE A 195 -3.85 -2.04 -11.82
N PHE A 196 -2.88 -1.61 -11.01
CA PHE A 196 -1.56 -2.25 -10.94
C PHE A 196 -1.66 -3.72 -10.55
N SER A 197 -2.54 -4.05 -9.59
CA SER A 197 -2.88 -5.44 -9.26
C SER A 197 -3.38 -6.18 -10.48
N LYS A 198 -4.32 -5.59 -11.23
CA LYS A 198 -4.92 -6.19 -12.42
C LYS A 198 -3.88 -6.50 -13.51
N ALA A 199 -2.94 -5.57 -13.73
CA ALA A 199 -1.85 -5.64 -14.69
C ALA A 199 -0.68 -6.54 -14.24
N ASP A 200 -0.88 -7.43 -13.28
CA ASP A 200 0.15 -8.36 -12.77
C ASP A 200 1.41 -7.67 -12.25
N ARG A 201 1.29 -6.39 -11.84
CA ARG A 201 2.40 -5.57 -11.33
C ARG A 201 3.47 -5.28 -12.39
N CYS A 202 3.10 -5.33 -13.66
CA CYS A 202 4.00 -5.12 -14.80
C CYS A 202 3.81 -3.74 -15.46
N LEU A 203 3.28 -2.75 -14.74
CA LEU A 203 3.17 -1.38 -15.27
C LEU A 203 4.47 -0.61 -15.02
N ASP A 204 4.91 0.12 -16.03
CA ASP A 204 6.07 1.02 -16.01
C ASP A 204 5.66 2.50 -16.08
N ALA A 205 4.38 2.81 -16.29
CA ALA A 205 3.86 4.16 -16.40
C ALA A 205 2.39 4.27 -15.98
N TYR A 206 1.99 5.50 -15.61
CA TYR A 206 0.59 5.86 -15.38
C TYR A 206 -0.23 5.76 -16.66
N LEU A 207 -1.39 5.12 -16.56
CA LEU A 207 -2.38 5.10 -17.63
C LEU A 207 -3.51 6.09 -17.32
N PRO A 208 -4.20 6.62 -18.35
CA PRO A 208 -5.39 7.43 -18.16
C PRO A 208 -6.54 6.57 -17.62
N LEU A 209 -6.64 6.51 -16.30
CA LEU A 209 -7.72 5.89 -15.57
C LEU A 209 -8.80 6.92 -15.21
N GLU A 210 -10.05 6.54 -15.40
CA GLU A 210 -11.22 7.35 -15.08
C GLU A 210 -12.04 6.63 -14.00
N LEU A 211 -12.18 7.25 -12.83
CA LEU A 211 -12.96 6.69 -11.74
C LEU A 211 -14.45 6.97 -11.97
N ASN A 212 -15.24 5.93 -12.23
CA ASN A 212 -16.65 6.05 -12.59
C ASN A 212 -17.57 6.10 -11.36
N SER A 213 -17.33 5.22 -10.39
CA SER A 213 -18.13 5.18 -9.16
C SER A 213 -17.41 4.46 -8.03
N VAL A 214 -17.75 4.85 -6.80
CA VAL A 214 -17.24 4.21 -5.59
C VAL A 214 -18.37 3.97 -4.61
N VAL A 215 -18.40 2.75 -4.05
CA VAL A 215 -19.21 2.42 -2.88
C VAL A 215 -18.29 2.04 -1.73
N VAL A 216 -18.56 2.59 -0.55
CA VAL A 216 -17.81 2.33 0.67
C VAL A 216 -18.68 1.53 1.63
N GLU A 217 -18.13 0.43 2.12
CA GLU A 217 -18.74 -0.42 3.14
C GLU A 217 -17.89 -0.37 4.40
N THR A 218 -18.56 -0.17 5.54
CA THR A 218 -17.93 -0.22 6.87
C THR A 218 -18.79 -1.05 7.80
N PHE A 219 -18.16 -1.69 8.76
CA PHE A 219 -18.82 -2.36 9.88
C PHE A 219 -19.45 -1.35 10.84
N GLU A 220 -18.78 -0.22 11.05
CA GLU A 220 -19.20 0.79 12.00
C GLU A 220 -20.42 1.57 11.49
N ASP A 221 -21.39 1.77 12.39
CA ASP A 221 -22.53 2.65 12.17
C ASP A 221 -22.10 4.11 12.38
N TYR A 222 -21.63 4.76 11.31
CA TYR A 222 -21.41 6.21 11.30
C TYR A 222 -22.78 6.91 11.32
N THR A 223 -23.17 7.42 12.49
CA THR A 223 -24.54 7.89 12.77
C THR A 223 -24.79 9.34 12.39
N THR A 224 -23.75 10.15 12.15
CA THR A 224 -23.85 11.58 11.83
C THR A 224 -23.96 11.83 10.34
N GLU A 225 -22.96 11.44 9.54
CA GLU A 225 -22.96 11.64 8.09
C GLU A 225 -22.33 10.46 7.35
N ALA A 226 -22.99 9.98 6.30
CA ALA A 226 -22.51 8.81 5.55
C ALA A 226 -21.11 9.00 4.94
N ARG A 227 -20.73 10.24 4.59
CA ARG A 227 -19.40 10.59 4.07
C ARG A 227 -18.26 10.31 5.05
N GLU A 228 -18.53 10.20 6.34
CA GLU A 228 -17.51 9.85 7.33
C GLU A 228 -16.92 8.46 7.08
N LYS A 229 -17.66 7.57 6.40
CA LYS A 229 -17.16 6.25 5.97
C LYS A 229 -15.93 6.34 5.07
N LEU A 230 -15.75 7.43 4.31
CA LEU A 230 -14.53 7.67 3.51
C LEU A 230 -13.28 7.88 4.37
N LYS A 231 -13.46 8.38 5.60
CA LYS A 231 -12.39 8.67 6.55
C LYS A 231 -12.19 7.54 7.57
N ALA A 232 -12.99 6.48 7.48
CA ALA A 232 -12.92 5.34 8.37
C ALA A 232 -11.53 4.70 8.36
N ASN A 233 -11.04 4.28 9.52
CA ASN A 233 -9.77 3.55 9.63
C ASN A 233 -9.82 2.24 8.85
N ASN A 234 -10.94 1.54 8.97
CA ASN A 234 -11.21 0.28 8.30
C ASN A 234 -12.41 0.46 7.36
N ALA A 235 -12.26 0.05 6.10
CA ALA A 235 -13.31 0.14 5.10
C ALA A 235 -13.05 -0.81 3.93
N ILE A 236 -14.13 -1.20 3.25
CA ILE A 236 -14.09 -1.92 1.98
C ILE A 236 -14.61 -0.99 0.90
N PHE A 237 -13.83 -0.84 -0.16
CA PHE A 237 -14.11 0.03 -1.30
C PHE A 237 -14.41 -0.82 -2.52
N TYR A 238 -15.52 -0.51 -3.16
CA TYR A 238 -15.92 -1.08 -4.43
C TYR A 238 -15.75 -0.02 -5.50
N LEU A 239 -14.75 -0.20 -6.36
CA LEU A 239 -14.33 0.77 -7.37
C LEU A 239 -14.81 0.32 -8.75
N SER A 240 -15.56 1.17 -9.44
CA SER A 240 -15.80 1.07 -10.88
C SER A 240 -14.99 2.14 -11.57
N TYR A 241 -14.20 1.75 -12.56
CA TYR A 241 -13.30 2.64 -13.25
C TYR A 241 -13.02 2.14 -14.66
N LYS A 242 -12.51 3.02 -15.52
CA LYS A 242 -12.23 2.72 -16.92
C LYS A 242 -10.79 3.04 -17.23
N CYS A 243 -10.13 2.15 -17.97
CA CYS A 243 -8.86 2.44 -18.61
C CYS A 243 -9.12 2.87 -20.05
N CYS A 244 -8.76 4.12 -20.38
CA CYS A 244 -9.10 4.74 -21.67
C CYS A 244 -8.14 4.38 -22.82
N THR A 245 -7.03 3.72 -22.52
CA THR A 245 -6.00 3.36 -23.51
C THR A 245 -5.75 1.86 -23.51
N ASP A 246 -5.43 1.32 -24.69
CA ASP A 246 -4.91 -0.03 -24.81
C ASP A 246 -3.40 -0.03 -24.48
N PRO A 247 -2.95 -0.73 -23.41
CA PRO A 247 -1.54 -0.79 -23.06
C PRO A 247 -0.71 -1.62 -24.04
N SER A 248 -1.26 -2.06 -25.18
CA SER A 248 -0.46 -2.38 -26.38
C SER A 248 0.53 -1.28 -26.77
N SER A 249 0.30 -0.05 -26.31
CA SER A 249 1.19 1.13 -26.46
C SER A 249 2.18 1.34 -25.29
N VAL A 250 2.11 0.52 -24.24
CA VAL A 250 2.90 0.64 -23.00
C VAL A 250 3.72 -0.63 -22.79
N THR A 251 5.00 -0.49 -22.49
CA THR A 251 5.93 -1.61 -22.32
C THR A 251 5.69 -2.30 -20.99
N LEU A 252 4.86 -3.35 -20.96
CA LEU A 252 4.74 -4.17 -19.76
C LEU A 252 6.12 -4.73 -19.38
N SER A 253 6.57 -4.47 -18.15
CA SER A 253 7.86 -4.93 -17.65
C SER A 253 7.82 -6.44 -17.44
N GLY A 254 8.31 -7.19 -18.44
CA GLY A 254 8.54 -8.62 -18.36
C GLY A 254 7.37 -9.50 -18.82
N TYR A 255 7.71 -10.41 -19.74
CA TYR A 255 6.91 -11.50 -20.31
C TYR A 255 5.79 -11.14 -21.33
N PRO A 256 5.99 -11.44 -22.64
CA PRO A 256 5.03 -11.15 -23.71
C PRO A 256 3.80 -12.09 -23.76
N HIS A 257 3.40 -12.71 -22.64
CA HIS A 257 2.43 -13.81 -22.65
C HIS A 257 1.15 -13.60 -21.83
N LEU A 258 0.97 -12.45 -21.16
CA LEU A 258 -0.32 -12.15 -20.54
C LEU A 258 -1.15 -11.21 -21.41
N SER A 259 -1.87 -11.81 -22.37
CA SER A 259 -2.97 -11.12 -23.08
C SER A 259 -4.12 -10.90 -22.11
N THR A 260 -3.99 -9.85 -21.29
CA THR A 260 -5.08 -9.31 -20.50
C THR A 260 -5.44 -8.00 -21.15
N THR A 261 -6.60 -7.93 -21.81
CA THR A 261 -7.12 -6.65 -22.27
C THR A 261 -7.35 -5.77 -21.05
N LEU A 262 -6.48 -4.79 -20.88
CA LEU A 262 -6.48 -3.83 -19.77
C LEU A 262 -7.23 -2.55 -20.15
N ALA A 263 -7.66 -2.38 -21.40
CA ALA A 263 -8.56 -1.31 -21.79
C ALA A 263 -10.02 -1.62 -21.38
N GLY A 264 -10.79 -0.57 -21.15
CA GLY A 264 -12.24 -0.63 -20.90
C GLY A 264 -12.61 -0.65 -19.43
N ASP A 265 -13.85 -1.08 -19.15
CA ASP A 265 -14.47 -0.97 -17.84
C ASP A 265 -14.01 -2.05 -16.88
N HIS A 266 -13.75 -1.65 -15.64
CA HIS A 266 -13.14 -2.47 -14.61
C HIS A 266 -13.86 -2.29 -13.27
N HIS A 267 -13.84 -3.38 -12.50
CA HIS A 267 -14.36 -3.43 -11.15
C HIS A 267 -13.29 -4.01 -10.23
N ALA A 268 -13.11 -3.42 -9.06
CA ALA A 268 -12.18 -3.90 -8.03
C ALA A 268 -12.77 -3.74 -6.64
N VAL A 269 -12.46 -4.70 -5.76
CA VAL A 269 -12.73 -4.59 -4.33
C VAL A 269 -11.41 -4.41 -3.61
N VAL A 270 -11.30 -3.32 -2.85
CA VAL A 270 -10.10 -3.00 -2.08
C VAL A 270 -10.48 -2.84 -0.61
N ARG A 271 -9.80 -3.56 0.28
CA ARG A 271 -9.97 -3.42 1.72
C ARG A 271 -8.81 -2.63 2.29
N LYS A 272 -9.13 -1.55 3.02
CA LYS A 272 -8.18 -0.78 3.84
C LYS A 272 -8.39 -1.12 5.30
N THR A 273 -7.30 -1.39 6.02
CA THR A 273 -7.35 -1.59 7.48
C THR A 273 -6.18 -0.93 8.20
N MET A 274 -6.40 -0.52 9.44
CA MET A 274 -5.39 0.02 10.35
C MET A 274 -5.44 -0.76 11.66
N ASP A 275 -4.29 -1.24 12.13
CA ASP A 275 -4.16 -2.09 13.33
C ASP A 275 -4.10 -1.28 14.64
N GLY A 276 -4.24 0.05 14.56
CA GLY A 276 -4.15 0.96 15.70
C GLY A 276 -2.72 1.38 16.04
N LYS A 277 -1.70 0.79 15.42
CA LYS A 277 -0.33 1.27 15.55
C LYS A 277 -0.11 2.49 14.66
N PRO A 278 0.71 3.47 15.10
CA PRO A 278 1.06 4.60 14.25
C PRO A 278 1.77 4.11 12.99
N GLU A 279 1.61 4.85 11.90
CA GLU A 279 2.25 4.61 10.59
C GLU A 279 1.78 3.36 9.85
N HIS A 280 0.96 2.52 10.49
CA HIS A 280 0.51 1.25 9.96
C HIS A 280 -0.80 1.34 9.17
N MET A 281 -0.78 0.79 7.96
CA MET A 281 -1.96 0.63 7.12
C MET A 281 -1.79 -0.56 6.20
N ARG A 282 -2.82 -1.39 6.06
CA ARG A 282 -2.86 -2.50 5.11
C ARG A 282 -3.87 -2.22 4.00
N LEU A 283 -3.45 -2.49 2.77
CA LEU A 283 -4.30 -2.55 1.58
C LEU A 283 -4.35 -3.98 1.04
N GLU A 284 -5.55 -4.48 0.83
CA GLU A 284 -5.79 -5.79 0.21
C GLU A 284 -6.67 -5.62 -1.04
N VAL A 285 -6.26 -6.18 -2.17
CA VAL A 285 -7.00 -6.13 -3.44
C VAL A 285 -7.56 -7.51 -3.78
N SER A 286 -8.83 -7.58 -4.20
CA SER A 286 -9.49 -8.83 -4.56
C SER A 286 -8.91 -9.49 -5.82
N LEU A 287 -9.06 -10.82 -5.94
CA LEU A 287 -8.89 -11.55 -7.20
C LEU A 287 -9.90 -11.06 -8.25
N THR A 288 -9.52 -11.13 -9.54
CA THR A 288 -10.46 -10.84 -10.64
C THR A 288 -11.29 -12.09 -11.00
N LYS A 289 -12.48 -11.92 -11.60
CA LYS A 289 -13.36 -13.04 -12.04
C LYS A 289 -12.68 -14.06 -12.96
N LYS A 290 -11.69 -13.65 -13.76
CA LYS A 290 -10.92 -14.55 -14.63
C LYS A 290 -9.97 -15.45 -13.82
N GLN A 291 -9.52 -14.97 -12.67
CA GLN A 291 -8.50 -15.58 -11.81
C GLN A 291 -9.10 -16.34 -10.61
N GLU A 292 -10.38 -16.17 -10.29
CA GLU A 292 -11.09 -17.05 -9.36
C GLU A 292 -11.25 -18.50 -9.89
N LYS A 293 -10.98 -18.73 -11.18
CA LYS A 293 -11.15 -20.01 -11.88
C LYS A 293 -9.83 -20.78 -12.12
N GLU A 294 -8.71 -20.18 -11.75
CA GLU A 294 -7.36 -20.78 -11.81
C GLU A 294 -6.96 -21.31 -10.43
#